data_AF-A0A3C1T382-F1
#
_entry.id   AF-A0A3C1T382-F1
#
_cell.length_a   1.000
_cell.length_b   1.000
_cell.length_c   1.000
_cell.angle_alpha   90.00
_cell.angle_beta   90.00
_cell.angle_gamma   90.00
#
_symmetry.space_group_name_H-M   'P 1'
#
loop_
_entity.id
_entity.type
_entity.pdbx_description
1 polymer ?
#
loop_
_entity_poly.entity_id
_entity_poly.type
_entity_poly.pdbx_seq_one_letter_code
_entity_poly.pdbx_strand_id
1 'polypeptide(L)'
;KDKHSAIEKIWYAAKILFQHSTDHIRRLVKKDDQEISIKPEWSASAGAMIENFSASELARFNLLSDSMKTMFRNAAISPSVLYYYIHFPNRVNTFNNPVGKEVQFAMAEMTKDIASVNSYCASHGAKLLFLNLPTHSFAGHKQPALPGDELDGWYASNNQVDPLYRWVADVNQVPYLELTKLMNDTGDYFFRYDGHPNERGYEKIASLAGQYLLASDLIPKRKQ
;
A
#
# COMPACT_ATOMS: atom_id res chain seq x y z
N LYS A 1 29.96 17.15 16.14
CA LYS A 1 30.26 17.62 14.77
C LYS A 1 29.90 16.46 13.82
N ASP A 2 28.88 16.45 12.99
CA ASP A 2 27.98 17.47 12.47
C ASP A 2 26.67 16.76 12.09
N LYS A 3 25.65 16.78 12.98
CA LYS A 3 24.38 16.04 12.80
C LYS A 3 23.51 16.67 11.70
N HIS A 4 23.71 17.95 11.39
CA HIS A 4 23.02 18.63 10.30
C HIS A 4 23.41 18.04 8.93
N SER A 5 24.69 17.71 8.73
CA SER A 5 25.16 17.20 7.43
C SER A 5 24.58 15.84 7.01
N ALA A 6 24.15 14.99 7.95
CA ALA A 6 23.60 13.66 7.63
C ALA A 6 22.11 13.74 7.25
N ILE A 7 21.34 14.56 7.98
CA ILE A 7 19.93 14.81 7.70
C ILE A 7 19.78 15.56 6.36
N GLU A 8 20.64 16.53 6.08
CA GLU A 8 20.67 17.24 4.80
C GLU A 8 20.98 16.31 3.61
N LYS A 9 21.87 15.33 3.80
CA LYS A 9 22.18 14.32 2.77
C LYS A 9 21.01 13.37 2.50
N ILE A 10 20.26 12.99 3.54
CA ILE A 10 19.05 12.16 3.39
C ILE A 10 17.95 12.95 2.66
N TRP A 11 17.72 14.21 3.05
CA TRP A 11 16.79 15.09 2.34
C TRP A 11 17.18 15.33 0.88
N TYR A 12 18.48 15.51 0.62
CA TYR A 12 19.01 15.67 -0.74
C TYR A 12 18.82 14.40 -1.59
N ALA A 13 19.10 13.22 -1.03
CA ALA A 13 18.88 11.94 -1.71
C ALA A 13 17.38 11.68 -1.98
N ALA A 14 16.50 11.96 -1.01
CA ALA A 14 15.05 11.85 -1.18
C ALA A 14 14.52 12.82 -2.24
N LYS A 15 15.05 14.06 -2.27
CA LYS A 15 14.72 15.07 -3.29
C LYS A 15 15.16 14.64 -4.69
N ILE A 16 16.36 14.09 -4.84
CA ILE A 16 16.85 13.54 -6.12
C ILE A 16 16.01 12.36 -6.58
N LEU A 17 15.65 11.45 -5.67
CA LEU A 17 14.80 10.29 -6.00
C LEU A 17 13.42 10.74 -6.46
N PHE A 18 12.83 11.73 -5.78
CA PHE A 18 11.54 12.32 -6.13
C PHE A 18 11.61 13.12 -7.44
N GLN A 19 12.70 13.86 -7.67
CA GLN A 19 12.91 14.60 -8.93
C GLN A 19 13.10 13.65 -10.11
N HIS A 20 13.83 12.54 -9.96
CA HIS A 20 13.99 11.58 -11.05
C HIS A 20 12.74 10.75 -11.31
N SER A 21 11.98 10.38 -10.28
CA SER A 21 10.69 9.70 -10.45
C SER A 21 9.64 10.62 -11.10
N THR A 22 9.62 11.90 -10.70
CA THR A 22 8.70 12.90 -11.27
C THR A 22 9.16 13.45 -12.62
N ASP A 23 10.45 13.50 -12.94
CA ASP A 23 10.94 13.91 -14.26
C ASP A 23 10.55 12.92 -15.35
N HIS A 24 10.47 11.63 -15.03
CA HIS A 24 9.95 10.63 -15.98
C HIS A 24 8.45 10.84 -16.23
N ILE A 25 7.68 11.11 -15.17
CA ILE A 25 6.26 11.47 -15.28
C ILE A 25 6.08 12.81 -16.02
N ARG A 26 6.87 13.85 -15.71
CA ARG A 26 6.87 15.15 -16.39
C ARG A 26 7.24 15.06 -17.87
N ARG A 27 8.13 14.12 -18.24
CA ARG A 27 8.46 13.84 -19.66
C ARG A 27 7.35 13.11 -20.39
N LEU A 28 6.55 12.30 -19.68
CA LEU A 28 5.32 11.70 -20.20
C LEU A 28 4.19 12.73 -20.30
N VAL A 29 4.14 13.71 -19.39
CA VAL A 29 3.31 14.92 -19.46
C VAL A 29 4.06 16.02 -20.22
N LYS A 30 4.73 15.66 -21.33
CA LYS A 30 5.03 16.69 -22.34
C LYS A 30 3.69 17.26 -22.78
N LYS A 31 3.60 18.59 -22.74
CA LYS A 31 2.43 19.34 -23.15
C LYS A 31 2.23 19.14 -24.66
N ASP A 32 1.58 18.04 -25.01
CA ASP A 32 0.88 17.96 -26.27
C ASP A 32 -0.35 18.88 -26.10
N ASP A 33 -0.51 19.88 -26.96
CA ASP A 33 -1.63 20.85 -26.85
C ASP A 33 -2.98 20.21 -27.21
N GLN A 34 -3.04 18.87 -27.33
CA GLN A 34 -4.27 18.12 -27.47
C GLN A 34 -4.90 17.90 -26.09
N GLU A 35 -6.02 18.58 -25.85
CA GLU A 35 -6.91 18.28 -24.74
C GLU A 35 -7.49 16.86 -24.93
N ILE A 36 -6.91 15.88 -24.26
CA ILE A 36 -7.45 14.52 -24.23
C ILE A 36 -8.70 14.54 -23.34
N SER A 37 -9.87 14.41 -23.97
CA SER A 37 -11.11 14.23 -23.23
C SER A 37 -11.12 12.83 -22.62
N ILE A 38 -10.91 12.74 -21.32
CA ILE A 38 -10.90 11.47 -20.58
C ILE A 38 -12.29 10.80 -20.50
N LYS A 39 -13.37 11.57 -20.64
CA LYS A 39 -14.74 11.08 -20.43
C LYS A 39 -15.17 10.03 -21.48
N PRO A 40 -15.00 10.26 -22.79
CA PRO A 40 -15.29 9.24 -23.80
C PRO A 40 -14.50 7.94 -23.57
N GLU A 41 -13.22 8.05 -23.26
CA GLU A 41 -12.34 6.90 -23.02
C GLU A 41 -12.78 6.10 -21.78
N TRP A 42 -13.07 6.81 -20.69
CA TRP A 42 -13.55 6.19 -19.46
C TRP A 42 -14.94 5.58 -19.64
N SER A 43 -15.84 6.23 -20.36
CA SER A 43 -17.19 5.69 -20.61
C SER A 43 -17.12 4.42 -21.46
N ALA A 44 -16.31 4.43 -22.54
CA ALA A 44 -16.06 3.26 -23.36
C ALA A 44 -15.42 2.11 -22.55
N SER A 45 -14.41 2.42 -21.73
CA SER A 45 -13.74 1.43 -20.90
C SER A 45 -14.66 0.84 -19.82
N ALA A 46 -15.47 1.66 -19.14
CA ALA A 46 -16.45 1.18 -18.17
C ALA A 46 -17.53 0.31 -18.84
N GLY A 47 -18.04 0.73 -20.00
CA GLY A 47 -19.00 -0.04 -20.80
C GLY A 47 -18.44 -1.41 -21.18
N ALA A 48 -17.23 -1.43 -21.76
CA ALA A 48 -16.56 -2.67 -22.14
C ALA A 48 -16.28 -3.59 -20.94
N MET A 49 -15.93 -3.05 -19.77
CA MET A 49 -15.81 -3.86 -18.55
C MET A 49 -17.14 -4.51 -18.16
N ILE A 50 -18.22 -3.72 -18.12
CA ILE A 50 -19.55 -4.18 -17.70
C ILE A 50 -20.09 -5.25 -18.65
N GLU A 51 -19.92 -5.07 -19.96
CA GLU A 51 -20.34 -6.03 -20.97
C GLU A 51 -19.64 -7.39 -20.86
N ASN A 52 -18.40 -7.38 -20.38
CA ASN A 52 -17.57 -8.58 -20.22
C ASN A 52 -17.63 -9.20 -18.81
N PHE A 53 -18.48 -8.69 -17.92
CA PHE A 53 -18.65 -9.29 -16.60
C PHE A 53 -19.23 -10.70 -16.70
N SER A 54 -18.65 -11.61 -15.92
CA SER A 54 -19.27 -12.90 -15.63
C SER A 54 -20.59 -12.71 -14.88
N ALA A 55 -21.42 -13.77 -14.82
CA ALA A 55 -22.72 -13.70 -14.15
C ALA A 55 -22.63 -13.24 -12.67
N SER A 56 -21.58 -13.67 -11.94
CA SER A 56 -21.37 -13.28 -10.55
C SER A 56 -20.91 -11.82 -10.41
N GLU A 57 -20.06 -11.35 -11.32
CA GLU A 57 -19.60 -9.96 -11.38
C GLU A 57 -20.74 -9.00 -11.74
N LEU A 58 -21.56 -9.38 -12.71
CA LEU A 58 -22.74 -8.62 -13.09
C LEU A 58 -23.78 -8.56 -11.95
N ALA A 59 -23.97 -9.66 -11.21
CA ALA A 59 -24.80 -9.67 -10.02
C ALA A 59 -24.28 -8.68 -8.97
N ARG A 60 -22.97 -8.65 -8.71
CA ARG A 60 -22.34 -7.68 -7.80
C ARG A 60 -22.51 -6.24 -8.29
N PHE A 61 -22.35 -6.00 -9.59
CA PHE A 61 -22.58 -4.67 -10.18
C PHE A 61 -24.03 -4.21 -9.98
N ASN A 62 -24.99 -5.11 -10.12
CA ASN A 62 -26.41 -4.79 -9.97
C ASN A 62 -26.81 -4.51 -8.51
N LEU A 63 -26.05 -5.02 -7.53
CA LEU A 63 -26.23 -4.70 -6.10
C LEU A 63 -25.73 -3.30 -5.73
N LEU A 64 -24.95 -2.64 -6.59
CA LEU A 64 -24.55 -1.26 -6.36
C LEU A 64 -25.76 -0.32 -6.43
N SER A 65 -25.68 0.79 -5.68
CA SER A 65 -26.71 1.83 -5.73
C SER A 65 -26.83 2.41 -7.14
N ASP A 66 -28.01 2.93 -7.47
CA ASP A 66 -28.26 3.55 -8.78
C ASP A 66 -27.35 4.76 -9.02
N SER A 67 -27.02 5.51 -7.96
CA SER A 67 -26.04 6.60 -8.03
C SER A 67 -24.66 6.09 -8.45
N MET A 68 -24.17 5.01 -7.85
CA MET A 68 -22.85 4.45 -8.16
C MET A 68 -22.80 3.86 -9.57
N LYS A 69 -23.83 3.10 -9.97
CA LYS A 69 -23.96 2.57 -11.35
C LYS A 69 -23.97 3.70 -12.38
N THR A 70 -24.65 4.81 -12.08
CA THR A 70 -24.68 6.01 -12.93
C THR A 70 -23.33 6.69 -13.01
N MET A 71 -22.62 6.82 -11.89
CA MET A 71 -21.28 7.42 -11.87
C MET A 71 -20.29 6.65 -12.75
N PHE A 72 -20.34 5.30 -12.74
CA PHE A 72 -19.51 4.49 -13.63
C PHE A 72 -19.93 4.61 -15.11
N ARG A 73 -21.23 4.51 -15.42
CA ARG A 73 -21.73 4.60 -16.81
C ARG A 73 -21.44 5.95 -17.47
N ASN A 74 -21.50 7.04 -16.69
CA ASN A 74 -21.29 8.40 -17.18
C ASN A 74 -19.84 8.89 -17.05
N ALA A 75 -18.89 7.98 -16.77
CA ALA A 75 -17.47 8.32 -16.61
C ALA A 75 -17.19 9.42 -15.56
N ALA A 76 -18.02 9.48 -14.52
CA ALA A 76 -17.80 10.40 -13.39
C ALA A 76 -16.72 9.87 -12.42
N ILE A 77 -16.42 8.56 -12.50
CA ILE A 77 -15.34 7.90 -11.76
C ILE A 77 -14.53 7.06 -12.76
N SER A 78 -13.23 6.90 -12.50
CA SER A 78 -12.35 6.03 -13.27
C SER A 78 -12.89 4.59 -13.34
N PRO A 79 -12.90 3.95 -14.53
CA PRO A 79 -13.25 2.53 -14.69
C PRO A 79 -12.39 1.60 -13.84
N SER A 80 -11.14 1.97 -13.54
CA SER A 80 -10.28 1.18 -12.66
C SER A 80 -10.87 1.00 -11.25
N VAL A 81 -11.71 1.94 -10.79
CA VAL A 81 -12.38 1.85 -9.49
C VAL A 81 -13.49 0.80 -9.52
N LEU A 82 -14.14 0.59 -10.67
CA LEU A 82 -15.18 -0.42 -10.84
C LEU A 82 -14.65 -1.82 -10.54
N TYR A 83 -13.41 -2.11 -10.93
CA TYR A 83 -12.75 -3.38 -10.59
C TYR A 83 -12.76 -3.64 -9.08
N TYR A 84 -12.47 -2.63 -8.25
CA TYR A 84 -12.47 -2.80 -6.80
C TYR A 84 -13.86 -3.10 -6.25
N TYR A 85 -14.91 -2.46 -6.77
CA TYR A 85 -16.29 -2.73 -6.35
C TYR A 85 -16.77 -4.15 -6.70
N ILE A 86 -16.33 -4.67 -7.84
CA ILE A 86 -16.82 -5.95 -8.37
C ILE A 86 -16.02 -7.14 -7.82
N HIS A 87 -14.72 -7.00 -7.66
CA HIS A 87 -13.87 -8.09 -7.21
C HIS A 87 -13.66 -8.11 -5.67
N PHE A 88 -14.29 -7.20 -4.93
CA PHE A 88 -14.34 -7.23 -3.46
C PHE A 88 -15.40 -8.24 -2.94
N PRO A 89 -15.22 -8.91 -1.77
CA PRO A 89 -14.06 -8.92 -0.85
C PRO A 89 -12.93 -9.87 -1.27
N ASN A 90 -13.01 -10.48 -2.46
CA ASN A 90 -12.16 -11.61 -2.82
C ASN A 90 -10.68 -11.29 -2.63
N ARG A 91 -10.21 -10.09 -2.99
CA ARG A 91 -8.80 -9.70 -2.86
C ARG A 91 -8.29 -9.66 -1.41
N VAL A 92 -8.98 -8.94 -0.52
CA VAL A 92 -8.55 -8.83 0.89
C VAL A 92 -8.70 -10.17 1.60
N ASN A 93 -9.77 -10.93 1.31
CA ASN A 93 -9.94 -12.29 1.80
C ASN A 93 -8.84 -13.25 1.33
N THR A 94 -8.44 -13.17 0.06
CA THR A 94 -7.34 -13.99 -0.49
C THR A 94 -6.05 -13.68 0.27
N PHE A 95 -5.69 -12.42 0.44
CA PHE A 95 -4.45 -12.06 1.14
C PHE A 95 -4.49 -12.37 2.64
N ASN A 96 -5.67 -12.28 3.27
CA ASN A 96 -5.88 -12.63 4.67
C ASN A 96 -6.10 -14.13 4.91
N ASN A 97 -5.85 -14.99 3.91
CA ASN A 97 -5.97 -16.44 4.02
C ASN A 97 -4.59 -17.12 3.90
N PRO A 98 -3.93 -17.41 5.04
CA PRO A 98 -2.60 -18.02 5.07
C PRO A 98 -2.49 -19.33 4.28
N VAL A 99 -3.56 -20.13 4.20
CA VAL A 99 -3.51 -21.44 3.54
C VAL A 99 -3.84 -21.38 2.04
N GLY A 100 -4.16 -20.19 1.50
CA GLY A 100 -4.41 -19.99 0.09
C GLY A 100 -3.15 -20.23 -0.75
N LYS A 101 -3.29 -20.90 -1.89
CA LYS A 101 -2.15 -21.22 -2.78
C LYS A 101 -1.43 -19.95 -3.27
N GLU A 102 -2.18 -18.88 -3.52
CA GLU A 102 -1.65 -17.58 -3.95
C GLU A 102 -0.80 -16.94 -2.86
N VAL A 103 -1.25 -17.02 -1.60
CA VAL A 103 -0.51 -16.50 -0.45
C VAL A 103 0.74 -17.34 -0.21
N GLN A 104 0.62 -18.67 -0.22
CA GLN A 104 1.77 -19.56 -0.08
C GLN A 104 2.83 -19.33 -1.16
N PHE A 105 2.42 -19.15 -2.41
CA PHE A 105 3.31 -18.76 -3.50
C PHE A 105 4.00 -17.42 -3.23
N ALA A 106 3.22 -16.37 -2.90
CA ALA A 106 3.76 -15.05 -2.63
C ALA A 106 4.75 -15.05 -1.44
N MET A 107 4.47 -15.84 -0.40
CA MET A 107 5.33 -16.03 0.76
C MET A 107 6.65 -16.70 0.40
N ALA A 108 6.62 -17.70 -0.46
CA ALA A 108 7.83 -18.37 -0.95
C ALA A 108 8.71 -17.41 -1.76
N GLU A 109 8.12 -16.63 -2.67
CA GLU A 109 8.86 -15.64 -3.46
C GLU A 109 9.41 -14.52 -2.58
N MET A 110 8.60 -13.95 -1.70
CA MET A 110 9.03 -12.90 -0.77
C MET A 110 10.18 -13.39 0.14
N THR A 111 10.14 -14.65 0.58
CA THR A 111 11.23 -15.24 1.37
C THR A 111 12.54 -15.24 0.59
N LYS A 112 12.53 -15.63 -0.69
CA LYS A 112 13.72 -15.61 -1.55
C LYS A 112 14.24 -14.19 -1.77
N ASP A 113 13.33 -13.25 -2.04
CA ASP A 113 13.68 -11.85 -2.28
C ASP A 113 14.32 -11.21 -1.04
N ILE A 114 13.72 -11.41 0.14
CA ILE A 114 14.27 -10.90 1.40
C ILE A 114 15.62 -11.55 1.72
N ALA A 115 15.80 -12.85 1.49
CA ALA A 115 17.10 -13.52 1.65
C ALA A 115 18.18 -12.88 0.77
N SER A 116 17.84 -12.64 -0.50
CA SER A 116 18.73 -12.02 -1.50
C SER A 116 19.12 -10.61 -1.09
N VAL A 117 18.15 -9.77 -0.73
CA VAL A 117 18.40 -8.39 -0.29
C VAL A 117 19.20 -8.35 1.01
N ASN A 118 18.89 -9.22 1.98
CA ASN A 118 19.64 -9.28 3.24
C ASN A 118 21.11 -9.63 3.01
N SER A 119 21.36 -10.63 2.15
CA SER A 119 22.72 -11.02 1.75
C SER A 119 23.46 -9.89 1.04
N TYR A 120 22.77 -9.18 0.15
CA TYR A 120 23.32 -8.01 -0.53
C TYR A 120 23.67 -6.89 0.44
N CYS A 121 22.78 -6.53 1.37
CA CYS A 121 23.05 -5.55 2.42
C CYS A 121 24.26 -5.95 3.26
N ALA A 122 24.32 -7.20 3.73
CA ALA A 122 25.41 -7.71 4.56
C ALA A 122 26.77 -7.64 3.85
N SER A 123 26.83 -7.99 2.55
CA SER A 123 28.07 -7.90 1.76
C SER A 123 28.58 -6.46 1.55
N HIS A 124 27.73 -5.46 1.78
CA HIS A 124 28.06 -4.04 1.71
C HIS A 124 28.13 -3.36 3.09
N GLY A 125 28.18 -4.14 4.18
CA GLY A 125 28.24 -3.61 5.55
C GLY A 125 26.98 -2.86 5.98
N ALA A 126 25.86 -3.06 5.28
CA ALA A 126 24.55 -2.52 5.63
C ALA A 126 23.74 -3.55 6.42
N LYS A 127 22.76 -3.07 7.20
CA LYS A 127 21.76 -3.89 7.89
C LYS A 127 20.40 -3.69 7.22
N LEU A 128 19.62 -4.76 7.11
CA LEU A 128 18.26 -4.71 6.60
C LEU A 128 17.27 -4.66 7.77
N LEU A 129 16.24 -3.80 7.64
CA LEU A 129 15.05 -3.79 8.48
C LEU A 129 13.86 -4.05 7.55
N PHE A 130 13.04 -5.04 7.88
CA PHE A 130 11.77 -5.26 7.19
C PHE A 130 10.66 -4.54 7.97
N LEU A 131 9.88 -3.72 7.27
CA LEU A 131 8.70 -3.06 7.83
C LEU A 131 7.53 -3.25 6.88
N ASN A 132 6.36 -3.53 7.42
CA ASN A 132 5.12 -3.51 6.66
C ASN A 132 4.49 -2.11 6.75
N LEU A 133 3.99 -1.59 5.64
CA LEU A 133 3.20 -0.36 5.68
C LEU A 133 1.75 -0.73 5.98
N PRO A 134 1.10 -0.06 6.94
CA PRO A 134 -0.29 -0.35 7.28
C PRO A 134 -1.19 -0.01 6.10
N THR A 135 -2.06 -0.95 5.74
CA THR A 135 -3.19 -0.65 4.85
C THR A 135 -4.42 -0.32 5.70
N HIS A 136 -5.28 0.57 5.21
CA HIS A 136 -6.48 1.01 5.92
C HIS A 136 -7.32 -0.16 6.47
N SER A 137 -7.54 -1.22 5.68
CA SER A 137 -8.37 -2.37 6.06
C SER A 137 -7.86 -3.12 7.30
N PHE A 138 -6.55 -3.14 7.54
CA PHE A 138 -5.97 -3.80 8.72
C PHE A 138 -5.65 -2.83 9.86
N ALA A 139 -5.65 -1.52 9.59
CA ALA A 139 -5.42 -0.47 10.58
C ALA A 139 -6.71 0.06 11.23
N GLY A 140 -7.88 -0.43 10.82
CA GLY A 140 -9.18 -0.04 11.38
C GLY A 140 -9.72 1.30 10.83
N HIS A 141 -9.08 1.86 9.82
CA HIS A 141 -9.55 3.07 9.16
C HIS A 141 -10.81 2.77 8.34
N LYS A 142 -11.85 3.59 8.49
CA LYS A 142 -13.05 3.50 7.66
C LYS A 142 -12.95 4.50 6.52
N GLN A 143 -12.65 3.99 5.33
CA GLN A 143 -12.92 4.74 4.11
C GLN A 143 -14.46 4.78 3.93
N PRO A 144 -15.07 5.88 3.47
CA PRO A 144 -16.47 5.91 3.09
C PRO A 144 -16.55 5.86 1.56
N ALA A 145 -15.97 4.82 0.96
CA ALA A 145 -15.76 4.81 -0.48
C ALA A 145 -15.94 3.44 -1.14
N LEU A 146 -16.00 2.33 -0.41
CA LEU A 146 -16.12 0.98 -0.97
C LEU A 146 -17.06 0.10 -0.13
N PRO A 147 -17.78 -0.85 -0.72
CA PRO A 147 -18.60 -1.82 0.01
C PRO A 147 -17.79 -2.66 1.01
N GLY A 148 -16.47 -2.68 0.85
CA GLY A 148 -15.58 -3.41 1.72
C GLY A 148 -15.22 -2.79 3.04
N ASP A 149 -15.46 -1.49 3.17
CA ASP A 149 -15.12 -0.74 4.37
C ASP A 149 -15.95 -1.22 5.59
N GLU A 150 -17.07 -1.91 5.33
CA GLU A 150 -17.87 -2.58 6.37
C GLU A 150 -17.13 -3.74 7.04
N LEU A 151 -16.20 -4.39 6.34
CA LEU A 151 -15.41 -5.51 6.85
C LEU A 151 -14.08 -5.08 7.49
N ASP A 152 -13.67 -3.82 7.37
CA ASP A 152 -12.38 -3.35 7.89
C ASP A 152 -12.22 -3.58 9.39
N GLY A 153 -13.30 -3.42 10.19
CA GLY A 153 -13.26 -3.75 11.61
C GLY A 153 -13.01 -5.24 11.88
N TRP A 154 -13.57 -6.11 11.04
CA TRP A 154 -13.31 -7.55 11.10
C TRP A 154 -11.88 -7.87 10.68
N TYR A 155 -11.39 -7.29 9.58
CA TYR A 155 -10.02 -7.49 9.10
C TYR A 155 -8.97 -7.00 10.10
N ALA A 156 -9.16 -5.83 10.71
CA ALA A 156 -8.29 -5.33 11.78
C ALA A 156 -8.24 -6.30 12.96
N SER A 157 -9.38 -6.90 13.33
CA SER A 157 -9.47 -7.86 14.44
C SER A 157 -8.98 -9.27 14.07
N ASN A 158 -8.94 -9.61 12.78
CA ASN A 158 -8.59 -10.93 12.25
C ASN A 158 -7.43 -10.87 11.26
N ASN A 159 -6.48 -9.94 11.48
CA ASN A 159 -5.35 -9.73 10.59
C ASN A 159 -4.40 -10.93 10.62
N GLN A 160 -4.37 -11.67 9.51
CA GLN A 160 -3.47 -12.78 9.27
C GLN A 160 -2.26 -12.37 8.43
N VAL A 161 -2.23 -11.16 7.87
CA VAL A 161 -1.13 -10.67 7.03
C VAL A 161 0.10 -10.34 7.88
N ASP A 162 -0.06 -9.69 9.03
CA ASP A 162 1.08 -9.33 9.89
C ASP A 162 1.89 -10.55 10.39
N PRO A 163 1.25 -11.64 10.88
CA PRO A 163 1.96 -12.88 11.21
C PRO A 163 2.73 -13.49 10.04
N LEU A 164 2.22 -13.37 8.81
CA LEU A 164 2.90 -13.86 7.61
C LEU A 164 4.18 -13.06 7.37
N TYR A 165 4.12 -11.72 7.36
CA TYR A 165 5.33 -10.90 7.22
C TYR A 165 6.35 -11.14 8.33
N ARG A 166 5.88 -11.33 9.56
CA ARG A 166 6.75 -11.73 10.67
C ARG A 166 7.45 -13.04 10.40
N TRP A 167 6.72 -14.06 9.92
CA TRP A 167 7.32 -15.34 9.55
C TRP A 167 8.39 -15.18 8.45
N VAL A 168 8.13 -14.39 7.39
CA VAL A 168 9.13 -14.09 6.36
C VAL A 168 10.38 -13.45 6.96
N ALA A 169 10.21 -12.52 7.89
CA ALA A 169 11.32 -11.86 8.55
C ALA A 169 12.14 -12.85 9.41
N ASP A 170 11.45 -13.67 10.21
CA ASP A 170 12.05 -14.64 11.13
C ASP A 170 12.88 -15.69 10.37
N VAL A 171 12.34 -16.28 9.28
CA VAL A 171 13.08 -17.28 8.48
C VAL A 171 14.29 -16.69 7.78
N ASN A 172 14.28 -15.38 7.50
CA ASN A 172 15.39 -14.66 6.89
C ASN A 172 16.32 -13.99 7.91
N GLN A 173 16.04 -14.12 9.21
CA GLN A 173 16.78 -13.48 10.30
C GLN A 173 16.89 -11.97 10.12
N VAL A 174 15.82 -11.35 9.62
CA VAL A 174 15.72 -9.89 9.43
C VAL A 174 14.83 -9.31 10.54
N PRO A 175 15.26 -8.23 11.21
CA PRO A 175 14.40 -7.52 12.15
C PRO A 175 13.09 -7.07 11.48
N TYR A 176 11.97 -7.19 12.19
CA TYR A 176 10.65 -6.80 11.69
C TYR A 176 10.00 -5.74 12.57
N LEU A 177 9.50 -4.68 11.93
CA LEU A 177 8.68 -3.65 12.57
C LEU A 177 7.25 -3.74 12.05
N GLU A 178 6.35 -4.24 12.90
CA GLU A 178 4.93 -4.42 12.62
C GLU A 178 4.16 -3.11 12.84
N LEU A 179 4.10 -2.25 11.82
CA LEU A 179 3.51 -0.91 11.95
C LEU A 179 1.98 -0.94 12.01
N THR A 180 1.31 -1.92 11.40
CA THR A 180 -0.16 -2.03 11.40
C THR A 180 -0.76 -1.97 12.79
N LYS A 181 -0.28 -2.78 13.74
CA LYS A 181 -0.76 -2.75 15.13
C LYS A 181 -0.44 -1.44 15.85
N LEU A 182 0.69 -0.83 15.52
CA LEU A 182 1.15 0.42 16.12
C LEU A 182 0.41 1.65 15.55
N MET A 183 -0.33 1.46 14.47
CA MET A 183 -1.11 2.45 13.74
C MET A 183 -2.61 2.18 13.76
N ASN A 184 -3.12 1.67 14.88
CA ASN A 184 -4.56 1.55 15.07
C ASN A 184 -5.21 2.94 14.92
N ASP A 185 -5.96 3.14 13.84
CA ASP A 185 -6.44 4.46 13.43
C ASP A 185 -7.70 4.83 14.19
N THR A 186 -7.65 5.95 14.91
CA THR A 186 -8.83 6.59 15.51
C THR A 186 -9.55 7.53 14.53
N GLY A 187 -9.11 7.56 13.26
CA GLY A 187 -9.67 8.37 12.17
C GLY A 187 -8.77 9.53 11.71
N ASP A 188 -7.53 9.61 12.19
CA ASP A 188 -6.65 10.79 12.03
C ASP A 188 -5.39 10.51 11.20
N TYR A 189 -5.03 9.26 10.94
CA TYR A 189 -3.76 8.92 10.30
C TYR A 189 -3.86 8.58 8.81
N PHE A 190 -5.06 8.42 8.28
CA PHE A 190 -5.31 8.13 6.88
C PHE A 190 -6.11 9.25 6.22
N PHE A 191 -6.02 9.34 4.90
CA PHE A 191 -6.89 10.27 4.16
C PHE A 191 -8.32 9.72 4.18
N ARG A 192 -9.30 10.59 4.43
CA ARG A 192 -10.70 10.16 4.56
C ARG A 192 -11.20 9.30 3.40
N TYR A 193 -10.81 9.61 2.16
CA TYR A 193 -11.29 8.92 0.96
C TYR A 193 -10.19 8.13 0.26
N ASP A 194 -9.07 7.89 0.93
CA ASP A 194 -7.92 7.21 0.36
C ASP A 194 -7.26 6.35 1.43
N GLY A 195 -7.06 5.06 1.12
CA GLY A 195 -6.47 4.08 2.02
C GLY A 195 -4.98 4.30 2.37
N HIS A 196 -4.34 5.34 1.85
CA HIS A 196 -2.97 5.72 2.21
C HIS A 196 -2.91 6.56 3.50
N PRO A 197 -1.82 6.43 4.28
CA PRO A 197 -1.55 7.35 5.39
C PRO A 197 -1.50 8.82 4.91
N ASN A 198 -2.01 9.74 5.73
CA ASN A 198 -1.86 11.17 5.52
C ASN A 198 -0.54 11.70 6.12
N GLU A 199 -0.32 13.01 6.13
CA GLU A 199 0.89 13.63 6.69
C GLU A 199 1.17 13.17 8.14
N ARG A 200 0.15 13.17 9.00
CA ARG A 200 0.27 12.71 10.40
C ARG A 200 0.53 11.21 10.47
N GLY A 201 -0.08 10.43 9.58
CA GLY A 201 0.18 8.99 9.47
C GLY A 201 1.64 8.71 9.13
N TYR A 202 2.18 9.37 8.11
CA TYR A 202 3.59 9.24 7.74
C TYR A 202 4.54 9.77 8.82
N GLU A 203 4.20 10.86 9.51
CA GLU A 203 4.96 11.35 10.66
C GLU A 203 5.02 10.29 11.77
N LYS A 204 3.87 9.66 12.08
CA LYS A 204 3.79 8.59 13.07
C LYS A 204 4.64 7.38 12.66
N ILE A 205 4.56 6.95 11.40
CA ILE A 205 5.40 5.86 10.85
C ILE A 205 6.88 6.18 11.03
N ALA A 206 7.30 7.37 10.60
CA ALA A 206 8.69 7.81 10.68
C ALA A 206 9.20 7.85 12.13
N SER A 207 8.37 8.35 13.06
CA SER A 207 8.68 8.40 14.48
C SER A 207 8.85 6.99 15.08
N LEU A 208 7.93 6.07 14.79
CA LEU A 208 8.00 4.68 15.27
C LEU A 208 9.24 3.95 14.72
N ALA A 209 9.49 4.09 13.41
CA ALA A 209 10.68 3.52 12.77
C ALA A 209 11.98 4.10 13.35
N GLY A 210 12.04 5.42 13.56
CA GLY A 210 13.18 6.08 14.16
C GLY A 210 13.45 5.61 15.60
N GLN A 211 12.40 5.50 16.42
CA GLN A 211 12.52 4.98 17.78
C GLN A 211 13.02 3.53 17.80
N TYR A 212 12.48 2.68 16.93
CA TYR A 212 12.93 1.30 16.79
C TYR A 212 14.41 1.24 16.42
N LEU A 213 14.83 2.00 15.41
CA LEU A 213 16.22 2.04 14.95
C LEU A 213 17.19 2.51 16.06
N LEU A 214 16.80 3.51 16.84
CA LEU A 214 17.59 4.01 17.97
C LEU A 214 17.68 3.02 19.14
N ALA A 215 16.64 2.23 19.36
CA ALA A 215 16.60 1.21 20.42
C ALA A 215 17.29 -0.11 20.01
N SER A 216 17.34 -0.40 18.70
CA SER A 216 17.98 -1.58 18.12
C SER A 216 19.50 -1.47 18.07
N ASP A 217 20.15 -2.59 17.75
CA ASP A 217 21.58 -2.67 17.43
C ASP A 217 21.88 -2.42 15.94
N LEU A 218 20.87 -2.05 15.13
CA LEU A 218 21.03 -1.81 13.70
C LEU A 218 21.80 -0.54 13.38
N ILE A 219 21.77 0.45 14.28
CA ILE A 219 22.59 1.65 14.18
C ILE A 219 23.80 1.50 15.11
N PRO A 220 25.04 1.52 14.58
CA PRO A 220 26.23 1.50 15.41
C PRO A 220 26.19 2.65 16.42
N LYS A 221 26.21 2.31 17.72
CA LYS A 221 26.34 3.31 18.77
C LYS A 221 27.69 4.00 18.58
N ARG A 222 27.69 5.33 18.38
CA ARG A 222 28.94 6.09 18.34
C ARG A 222 29.68 5.82 19.64
N LYS A 223 30.92 5.34 19.55
CA LYS A 223 31.84 5.34 20.70
C LYS A 223 31.93 6.78 21.19
N GLN A 224 31.52 7.00 22.44
CA GLN A 224 31.70 8.29 23.13
C GLN A 224 33.18 8.48 23.45
#